data_AF-A0A417XZM1-F1
#
_entry.id   AF-A0A417XZM1-F1
#
_cell.length_a   1.000
_cell.length_b   1.000
_cell.length_c   1.000
_cell.angle_alpha   90.00
_cell.angle_beta   90.00
_cell.angle_gamma   90.00
#
_symmetry.space_group_name_H-M   'P 1'
#
loop_
_entity.id
_entity.type
_entity.pdbx_description
1 polymer ?
#
loop_
_entity_poly.entity_id
_entity_poly.type
_entity_poly.pdbx_seq_one_letter_code
_entity_poly.pdbx_strand_id
1 'polypeptide(L)'
;MTERPRPLPYFGAPPARQPRPSRGEPTLWGKRVILSTPEGFIYDMRAISEIHVNGAKDSVDIASEEDYYRWMFTSEPPRVEPYPAHLVWVE
;
A
#
# COMPACT_ATOMS: atom_id res chain seq x y z
N MET A 1 40.64 19.68 15.93
CA MET A 1 39.67 19.06 15.00
C MET A 1 38.47 18.64 15.83
N THR A 2 37.39 19.42 15.81
CA THR A 2 36.18 19.12 16.58
C THR A 2 35.37 18.09 15.80
N GLU A 3 35.30 16.87 16.30
CA GLU A 3 34.49 15.80 15.73
C GLU A 3 33.01 16.21 15.80
N ARG A 4 32.31 16.26 14.66
CA ARG A 4 30.86 16.51 14.69
C ARG A 4 30.19 15.29 15.34
N PRO A 5 29.29 15.49 16.32
CA PRO A 5 28.59 14.36 16.92
C PRO A 5 27.80 13.61 15.85
N ARG A 6 27.97 12.28 15.81
CA ARG A 6 27.20 11.39 14.93
C ARG A 6 25.71 11.58 15.24
N PRO A 7 24.86 11.94 14.26
CA PRO A 7 23.43 12.11 14.51
C PRO A 7 22.85 10.82 15.06
N LEU A 8 22.18 10.91 16.21
CA LEU A 8 21.54 9.76 16.83
C LEU A 8 20.36 9.33 15.95
N PRO A 9 20.22 8.03 15.63
CA PRO A 9 19.30 7.53 14.59
C PRO A 9 17.81 7.77 14.86
N TYR A 10 17.45 8.23 16.06
CA TYR A 10 16.06 8.39 16.51
C TYR A 10 15.67 9.84 16.83
N PHE A 11 16.57 10.81 16.66
CA PHE A 11 16.26 12.24 16.75
C PHE A 11 16.27 12.84 15.33
N GLY A 12 15.14 12.70 14.62
CA GLY A 12 14.96 13.18 13.25
C GLY A 12 13.59 12.84 12.67
N ALA A 13 13.37 13.16 11.39
CA ALA A 13 12.18 12.69 10.65
C ALA A 13 12.40 11.25 10.16
N PRO A 14 11.35 10.40 10.12
CA PRO A 14 11.45 9.11 9.46
C PRO A 14 11.89 9.30 8.00
N PRO A 15 12.73 8.41 7.44
CA PRO A 15 13.09 8.49 6.04
C PRO A 15 11.84 8.40 5.17
N ALA A 16 11.83 9.15 4.07
CA ALA A 16 10.79 9.02 3.07
C ALA A 16 10.73 7.58 2.58
N ARG A 17 9.53 6.99 2.59
CA ARG A 17 9.32 5.64 2.05
C ARG A 17 9.17 5.76 0.54
N GLN A 18 9.97 4.98 -0.20
CA GLN A 18 9.82 4.89 -1.64
C GLN A 18 8.75 3.84 -1.95
N PRO A 19 7.71 4.19 -2.72
CA PRO A 19 6.71 3.22 -3.12
C PRO A 19 7.34 2.05 -3.87
N ARG A 20 6.91 0.83 -3.57
CA ARG A 20 7.44 -0.41 -4.17
C ARG A 20 6.38 -1.13 -5.00
N PRO A 21 6.72 -1.71 -6.16
CA PRO A 21 5.75 -2.45 -6.96
C PRO A 21 5.16 -3.63 -6.20
N SER A 22 3.84 -3.81 -6.26
CA SER A 22 3.13 -4.90 -5.56
C SER A 22 3.67 -6.31 -5.87
N ARG A 23 4.07 -6.56 -7.13
CA ARG A 23 4.62 -7.85 -7.58
C ARG A 23 5.92 -8.26 -6.88
N GLY A 24 6.65 -7.31 -6.29
CA GLY A 24 7.89 -7.59 -5.55
C GLY A 24 7.66 -7.83 -4.04
N GLU A 25 6.42 -7.70 -3.57
CA GLU A 25 6.11 -7.76 -2.15
C GLU A 25 5.77 -9.20 -1.71
N PRO A 26 6.40 -9.71 -0.64
CA PRO A 26 6.12 -11.07 -0.15
C PRO A 26 4.67 -11.28 0.32
N THR A 27 4.04 -10.20 0.80
CA THR A 27 2.65 -10.16 1.27
C THR A 27 2.05 -8.81 0.92
N LEU A 28 0.76 -8.78 0.60
CA LEU A 28 0.03 -7.54 0.30
C LEU A 28 -1.12 -7.31 1.25
N TRP A 29 -1.73 -8.36 1.78
CA TRP A 29 -2.93 -8.22 2.61
C TRP A 29 -2.74 -7.20 3.74
N GLY A 30 -3.64 -6.22 3.81
CA GLY A 30 -3.67 -5.17 4.81
C GLY A 30 -2.64 -4.05 4.63
N LYS A 31 -1.72 -4.14 3.64
CA LYS A 31 -0.76 -3.06 3.37
C LYS A 31 -1.44 -1.84 2.76
N ARG A 32 -0.91 -0.67 3.09
CA ARG A 32 -1.26 0.59 2.42
C ARG A 32 -0.69 0.57 1.01
N VAL A 33 -1.51 0.98 0.06
CA VAL A 33 -1.16 0.99 -1.36
C VAL A 33 -1.56 2.31 -2.02
N ILE A 34 -0.84 2.62 -3.09
CA ILE A 34 -1.10 3.72 -4.01
C ILE A 34 -1.48 3.11 -5.36
N LEU A 35 -2.56 3.61 -5.96
CA LEU A 35 -3.02 3.18 -7.28
C LEU A 35 -2.58 4.18 -8.33
N SER A 36 -1.97 3.70 -9.41
CA SER A 36 -1.63 4.52 -10.57
C SER A 36 -2.79 4.61 -11.55
N THR A 37 -3.22 5.81 -11.90
CA THR A 37 -4.21 6.08 -12.95
C THR A 37 -3.57 6.87 -14.10
N PRO A 38 -4.23 7.00 -15.27
CA PRO A 38 -3.76 7.88 -16.32
C PRO A 38 -3.65 9.36 -15.89
N GLU A 39 -4.45 9.79 -14.90
CA GLU A 39 -4.54 11.16 -14.42
C GLU A 39 -3.67 11.45 -13.18
N GLY A 40 -3.07 10.43 -12.55
CA GLY A 40 -2.24 10.60 -11.36
C GLY A 40 -2.23 9.38 -10.45
N PHE A 41 -2.37 9.62 -9.14
CA PHE A 41 -2.29 8.61 -8.11
C PHE A 41 -3.45 8.73 -7.12
N ILE A 42 -3.98 7.57 -6.71
CA ILE A 42 -4.98 7.46 -5.64
C ILE A 42 -4.26 6.93 -4.40
N TYR A 43 -4.37 7.67 -3.31
CA TYR A 43 -3.80 7.36 -2.00
C TYR A 43 -4.86 6.85 -1.03
N ASP A 44 -4.43 6.49 0.18
CA ASP A 44 -5.32 6.04 1.27
C ASP A 44 -6.14 4.80 0.87
N MET A 45 -5.48 3.88 0.16
CA MET A 45 -6.03 2.59 -0.23
C MET A 45 -5.32 1.46 0.50
N ARG A 46 -5.98 0.30 0.60
CA ARG A 46 -5.41 -0.92 1.17
C ARG A 46 -5.66 -2.12 0.27
N ALA A 47 -4.67 -2.99 0.20
CA ALA A 47 -4.83 -4.30 -0.38
C ALA A 47 -5.58 -5.20 0.60
N ILE A 48 -6.58 -5.91 0.10
CA ILE A 48 -7.46 -6.82 0.85
C ILE A 48 -7.39 -8.25 0.27
N SER A 49 -6.39 -8.49 -0.57
CA SER A 49 -6.05 -9.80 -1.13
C SER A 49 -4.55 -9.84 -1.43
N GLU A 50 -4.03 -11.05 -1.64
CA GLU A 50 -2.79 -11.23 -2.37
C GLU A 50 -3.04 -11.10 -3.89
N ILE A 51 -1.98 -11.02 -4.69
CA ILE A 51 -2.11 -11.04 -6.15
C ILE A 51 -2.81 -12.33 -6.56
N HIS A 52 -3.89 -12.19 -7.33
CA HIS A 52 -4.66 -13.30 -7.87
C HIS A 52 -4.97 -13.05 -9.35
N VAL A 53 -5.34 -14.11 -10.07
CA VAL A 53 -5.70 -14.02 -11.48
C VAL A 53 -7.17 -13.64 -11.62
N ASN A 54 -7.44 -12.56 -12.34
CA ASN A 54 -8.79 -12.14 -12.74
C ASN A 54 -8.88 -12.11 -14.27
N GLY A 55 -9.47 -13.16 -14.84
CA GLY A 55 -9.47 -13.39 -16.28
C GLY A 55 -8.05 -13.64 -16.82
N ALA A 56 -7.56 -12.75 -17.67
CA ALA A 56 -6.22 -12.83 -18.26
C ALA A 56 -5.19 -11.89 -17.60
N LYS A 57 -5.54 -11.25 -16.48
CA LYS A 57 -4.70 -10.24 -15.83
C LYS A 57 -4.53 -10.55 -14.34
N ASP A 58 -3.35 -10.23 -13.82
CA ASP A 58 -3.09 -10.22 -12.39
C ASP A 58 -3.76 -9.01 -11.74
N SER A 59 -4.48 -9.24 -10.66
CA SER A 59 -5.21 -8.23 -9.91
C SER A 59 -4.96 -8.36 -8.41
N VAL A 60 -5.19 -7.25 -7.72
CA VAL A 60 -5.25 -7.16 -6.26
C VAL A 60 -6.56 -6.48 -5.92
N ASP A 61 -7.39 -7.12 -5.10
CA ASP A 61 -8.56 -6.48 -4.55
C ASP A 61 -8.11 -5.36 -3.60
N ILE A 62 -8.70 -4.18 -3.79
CA ILE A 62 -8.44 -2.99 -2.99
C ILE A 62 -9.71 -2.50 -2.30
N ALA A 63 -9.52 -1.75 -1.22
CA ALA A 63 -10.54 -0.97 -0.54
C ALA A 63 -9.94 0.36 -0.07
N SER A 64 -10.77 1.37 0.21
CA SER A 64 -10.27 2.56 0.90
C SER A 64 -9.75 2.20 2.30
N GLU A 65 -8.81 2.97 2.82
CA GLU A 65 -8.31 2.78 4.19
C GLU A 65 -9.43 2.94 5.22
N GLU A 66 -10.35 3.89 5.00
CA GLU A 66 -11.53 4.08 5.83
C GLU A 66 -12.40 2.82 5.87
N ASP A 67 -12.74 2.26 4.70
CA ASP A 67 -13.55 1.04 4.60
C ASP A 67 -12.86 -0.16 5.25
N TYR A 68 -11.54 -0.28 5.08
CA TYR A 68 -10.74 -1.33 5.72
C TYR A 68 -10.82 -1.24 7.23
N TYR A 69 -10.66 -0.05 7.82
CA TYR A 69 -10.77 0.11 9.26
C TYR A 69 -12.19 -0.06 9.78
N ARG A 70 -13.21 0.46 9.06
CA ARG A 70 -14.61 0.19 9.39
C ARG A 70 -14.84 -1.31 9.50
N TRP A 71 -14.39 -2.08 8.51
CA TRP A 71 -14.51 -3.53 8.51
C TRP A 71 -13.86 -4.17 9.73
N MET A 72 -12.65 -3.76 10.10
CA MET A 72 -11.95 -4.30 11.27
C MET A 72 -12.72 -4.06 12.58
N PHE A 73 -13.53 -3.01 12.68
CA PHE A 73 -14.34 -2.72 13.86
C PHE A 73 -15.75 -3.31 13.82
N THR A 74 -16.39 -3.37 12.65
CA THR A 74 -17.78 -3.81 12.51
C THR A 74 -17.93 -5.28 12.10
N SER A 75 -16.85 -5.92 11.64
CA SER A 75 -16.87 -7.22 10.95
C SER A 75 -17.70 -7.25 9.67
N GLU A 76 -18.13 -6.09 9.15
CA GLU A 76 -18.82 -5.97 7.87
C GLU A 76 -17.80 -5.73 6.74
N PRO A 77 -17.68 -6.64 5.74
CA PRO A 77 -16.64 -6.54 4.73
C PRO A 77 -16.79 -5.28 3.87
N PRO A 78 -15.68 -4.66 3.43
CA PRO A 78 -15.73 -3.48 2.61
C PRO A 78 -16.20 -3.85 1.19
N ARG A 79 -16.63 -2.84 0.43
CA ARG A 79 -16.72 -3.01 -1.02
C ARG A 79 -15.29 -3.17 -1.55
N VAL A 80 -15.11 -4.21 -2.35
CA VAL A 80 -13.81 -4.58 -2.91
C VAL A 80 -13.80 -4.27 -4.40
N GLU A 81 -12.72 -3.71 -4.91
CA GLU A 81 -12.54 -3.51 -6.35
C GLU A 81 -11.24 -4.15 -6.82
N PRO A 82 -11.27 -5.08 -7.80
CA PRO A 82 -10.06 -5.67 -8.34
C PRO A 82 -9.30 -4.63 -9.15
N TYR A 83 -8.04 -4.38 -8.79
CA TYR A 83 -7.16 -3.43 -9.48
C TYR A 83 -5.99 -4.15 -10.17
N PRO A 84 -5.59 -3.77 -11.40
CA PRO A 84 -4.48 -4.42 -12.08
C PRO A 84 -3.19 -4.33 -11.25
N ALA A 85 -2.60 -5.48 -10.90
CA ALA A 85 -1.48 -5.53 -9.94
C ALA A 85 -0.27 -4.67 -10.35
N HIS A 86 0.00 -4.56 -11.66
CA HIS A 86 1.09 -3.75 -12.21
C HIS A 86 0.89 -2.23 -12.05
N LEU A 87 -0.30 -1.78 -11.63
CA LEU A 87 -0.62 -0.38 -11.30
C LEU A 87 -0.74 -0.14 -9.80
N VAL A 88 -0.45 -1.15 -8.96
CA VAL A 88 -0.50 -1.08 -7.49
C VAL A 88 0.90 -0.98 -6.92
N TRP A 89 1.10 0.00 -6.04
CA TRP A 89 2.36 0.25 -5.34
C TRP A 89 2.15 0.20 -3.83
N VAL A 90 3.01 -0.50 -3.10
CA VAL A 90 3.00 -0.46 -1.63
C VAL A 90 3.70 0.82 -1.15
N GLU A 91 3.08 1.50 -0.18
CA GLU A 91 3.65 2.69 0.49
C GLU A 91 4.91 2.42 1.33
#